data_AF-A0A6B1AU19-F1
#
_entry.id   AF-A0A6B1AU19-F1
#
_cell.length_a   1.000
_cell.length_b   1.000
_cell.length_c   1.000
_cell.angle_alpha   90.00
_cell.angle_beta   90.00
_cell.angle_gamma   90.00
#
_symmetry.space_group_name_H-M   'P 1'
#
loop_
_entity.id
_entity.type
_entity.pdbx_description
1 polymer ?
#
loop_
_entity_poly.entity_id
_entity_poly.type
_entity_poly.pdbx_seq_one_letter_code
_entity_poly.pdbx_strand_id
1 'polypeptide(L)'
;MATITIKIDSIKGESTVSGYEDQVDALGLRETIELGQSSGGGTGRARQSDIEIIRYKDSASAKLAEACASATSIGKVEINVFRTVDTGAAAYLTYVLTDTYVSRVEQETLDEQHVALRPHLSEMTRGLPLPGAAGLTTALGSTVSEALASSRLMVLPLEQTDAFSNLEVERVSLNFNTITWNYIAFVDGKPAGNVQQGFNLATHTPL
;
A
#
# COMPACT_ATOMS: atom_id res chain seq x y z
N MET A 1 -11.14 -11.96 -2.38
CA MET A 1 -11.48 -11.66 -0.98
C MET A 1 -10.62 -10.50 -0.55
N ALA A 2 -11.21 -9.38 -0.13
CA ALA A 2 -10.43 -8.26 0.38
C ALA A 2 -9.68 -8.70 1.63
N THR A 3 -8.38 -8.41 1.68
CA THR A 3 -7.52 -8.74 2.82
C THR A 3 -7.65 -7.68 3.91
N ILE A 4 -8.18 -6.50 3.56
CA ILE A 4 -8.28 -5.32 4.41
C ILE A 4 -9.62 -4.62 4.15
N THR A 5 -10.36 -4.30 5.21
CA THR A 5 -11.54 -3.42 5.14
C THR A 5 -11.34 -2.18 6.01
N ILE A 6 -11.93 -1.07 5.59
CA ILE A 6 -11.76 0.24 6.23
C ILE A 6 -13.15 0.83 6.49
N LYS A 7 -13.48 1.00 7.76
CA LYS A 7 -14.71 1.65 8.20
C LYS A 7 -14.48 3.14 8.39
N ILE A 8 -15.28 3.93 7.69
CA ILE A 8 -15.37 5.39 7.82
C ILE A 8 -16.86 5.72 7.89
N ASP A 9 -17.34 6.34 8.97
CA ASP A 9 -18.79 6.49 9.17
C ASP A 9 -19.45 7.36 8.09
N SER A 10 -18.74 8.37 7.57
CA SER A 10 -19.22 9.26 6.52
C SER A 10 -19.03 8.73 5.08
N ILE A 11 -18.21 7.68 4.89
CA ILE A 11 -17.81 7.17 3.58
C ILE A 11 -18.07 5.66 3.50
N LYS A 12 -19.06 5.29 2.70
CA LYS A 12 -19.37 3.90 2.37
C LYS A 12 -18.56 3.45 1.16
N GLY A 13 -18.04 2.23 1.21
CA GLY A 13 -17.43 1.51 0.09
C GLY A 13 -18.28 0.32 -0.34
N GLU A 14 -17.65 -0.65 -1.00
CA GLU A 14 -18.35 -1.77 -1.66
C GLU A 14 -18.00 -3.14 -1.06
N SER A 15 -17.44 -3.17 0.16
CA SER A 15 -17.07 -4.43 0.79
C SER A 15 -18.28 -5.36 0.97
N THR A 16 -18.07 -6.62 0.61
CA THR A 16 -19.03 -7.72 0.76
C THR A 16 -18.61 -8.73 1.83
N VAL A 17 -17.57 -8.41 2.61
CA VAL A 17 -17.09 -9.25 3.70
C VAL A 17 -18.15 -9.29 4.81
N SER A 18 -18.56 -10.48 5.22
CA SER A 18 -19.61 -10.63 6.23
C SER A 18 -19.23 -9.97 7.56
N GLY A 19 -20.09 -9.08 8.06
CA GLY A 19 -19.85 -8.26 9.26
C GLY A 19 -19.05 -6.97 9.01
N TYR A 20 -18.61 -6.75 7.77
CA TYR A 20 -17.85 -5.58 7.33
C TYR A 20 -18.45 -4.98 6.04
N GLU A 21 -19.75 -5.16 5.83
CA GLU A 21 -20.46 -4.67 4.66
C GLU A 21 -20.43 -3.14 4.57
N ASP A 22 -20.44 -2.63 3.33
CA ASP A 22 -20.35 -1.21 2.97
C ASP A 22 -19.08 -0.49 3.46
N GLN A 23 -18.07 -1.24 3.92
CA GLN A 23 -16.75 -0.69 4.21
C GLN A 23 -15.95 -0.51 2.92
N VAL A 24 -14.90 0.28 3.02
CA VAL A 24 -13.94 0.46 1.93
C VAL A 24 -13.00 -0.75 1.87
N ASP A 25 -12.93 -1.42 0.72
CA ASP A 25 -11.97 -2.49 0.49
C ASP A 25 -10.59 -1.94 0.13
N ALA A 26 -9.55 -2.61 0.61
CA ALA A 26 -8.16 -2.30 0.30
C ALA A 26 -7.32 -3.55 0.00
N LEU A 27 -6.28 -3.34 -0.82
CA LEU A 27 -5.32 -4.35 -1.27
C LEU A 27 -4.09 -4.39 -0.37
N GLY A 28 -3.68 -3.24 0.16
CA GLY A 28 -2.50 -3.12 0.99
C GLY A 28 -2.53 -1.90 1.89
N LEU A 29 -1.74 -1.99 2.97
CA LEU A 29 -1.53 -0.92 3.93
C LEU A 29 -0.03 -0.77 4.16
N ARG A 30 0.44 0.48 4.26
CA ARG A 30 1.81 0.82 4.62
C ARG A 30 1.81 1.88 5.72
N GLU A 31 2.70 1.66 6.68
CA GLU A 31 2.98 2.56 7.78
C GLU A 31 4.48 2.54 8.06
N THR A 32 5.04 3.70 8.42
CA THR A 32 6.41 3.83 8.88
C THR A 32 6.42 4.52 10.24
N ILE A 33 7.08 3.92 11.22
CA ILE A 33 7.32 4.52 12.54
C ILE A 33 8.84 4.50 12.76
N GLU A 34 9.41 5.68 13.00
CA GLU A 34 10.85 5.84 13.17
C GLU A 34 11.17 6.68 14.41
N LEU A 35 12.30 6.39 15.06
CA LEU A 35 12.82 7.23 16.13
C LEU A 35 13.66 8.35 15.51
N GLY A 36 13.17 9.59 15.56
CA GLY A 36 13.94 10.74 15.11
C GLY A 36 15.19 10.93 15.97
N GLN A 37 16.37 10.82 15.37
CA GLN A 37 17.63 10.96 16.09
C GLN A 37 17.92 12.43 16.44
N SER A 38 18.29 12.71 17.68
CA SER A 38 18.88 13.99 18.09
C SER A 38 20.41 13.88 18.15
N SER A 39 21.12 14.98 17.87
CA SER A 39 22.57 15.02 17.67
C SER A 39 23.41 14.85 18.96
N GLY A 40 22.87 14.29 20.04
CA GLY A 40 23.49 14.42 21.37
C GLY A 40 23.17 13.35 22.42
N GLY A 41 22.79 12.13 22.02
CA GLY A 41 22.71 10.98 22.94
C GLY A 41 21.27 10.54 23.29
N GLY A 42 20.91 9.34 22.82
CA GLY A 42 19.86 8.46 23.35
C GLY A 42 18.40 8.94 23.33
N THR A 43 18.13 10.22 23.10
CA THR A 43 16.79 10.80 23.24
C THR A 43 16.27 11.24 21.87
N GLY A 44 15.26 10.54 21.36
CA GLY A 44 14.57 10.86 20.11
C GLY A 44 13.06 10.90 20.31
N ARG A 45 12.34 11.62 19.45
CA ARG A 45 10.87 11.53 19.39
C ARG A 45 10.47 10.64 18.24
N ALA A 46 9.51 9.75 18.50
CA ALA A 46 8.93 8.95 17.42
C ALA A 46 8.28 9.89 16.39
N ARG A 47 8.52 9.60 15.12
CA ARG A 47 7.80 10.15 13.98
C ARG A 47 7.09 8.99 13.31
N GLN A 48 5.84 9.23 12.96
CA GLN A 48 4.98 8.26 12.33
C GLN A 48 4.49 8.88 11.03
N SER A 49 4.54 8.10 9.95
CA SER A 49 3.97 8.51 8.67
C SER A 49 2.44 8.47 8.72
N ASP A 50 1.81 9.05 7.72
CA ASP A 50 0.43 8.74 7.39
C ASP A 50 0.27 7.22 7.15
N ILE A 51 -0.94 6.70 7.38
CA ILE A 51 -1.29 5.36 6.93
C ILE A 51 -1.60 5.45 5.43
N GLU A 52 -0.84 4.76 4.60
CA GLU A 52 -1.12 4.67 3.17
C GLU A 52 -1.88 3.38 2.84
N ILE A 53 -3.00 3.55 2.15
CA ILE A 53 -3.86 2.49 1.67
C ILE A 53 -3.74 2.40 0.16
N ILE A 54 -3.55 1.19 -0.35
CA ILE A 54 -3.62 0.87 -1.77
C ILE A 54 -4.95 0.16 -2.01
N ARG A 55 -5.77 0.67 -2.94
CA ARG A 55 -7.13 0.16 -3.18
C ARG A 55 -7.51 0.23 -4.65
N TYR A 56 -8.53 -0.53 -5.04
CA TYR A 56 -9.23 -0.27 -6.30
C TYR A 56 -10.16 0.94 -6.13
N LYS A 57 -10.37 1.67 -7.21
CA LYS A 57 -11.41 2.69 -7.24
C LYS A 57 -12.79 2.05 -7.17
N ASP A 58 -13.66 2.67 -6.41
CA ASP A 58 -15.05 2.27 -6.21
C ASP A 58 -15.91 3.52 -5.88
N SER A 59 -17.14 3.32 -5.43
CA SER A 59 -18.02 4.41 -5.00
C SER A 59 -17.48 5.30 -3.87
N ALA A 60 -16.49 4.87 -3.08
CA ALA A 60 -15.88 5.69 -2.04
C ALA A 60 -14.83 6.68 -2.59
N SER A 61 -14.26 6.43 -3.77
CA SER A 61 -13.14 7.22 -4.32
C SER A 61 -13.46 8.71 -4.44
N ALA A 62 -14.65 9.06 -4.93
CA ALA A 62 -15.06 10.46 -5.06
C ALA A 62 -15.15 11.16 -3.69
N LYS A 63 -15.65 10.47 -2.67
CA LYS A 63 -15.79 11.02 -1.31
C LYS A 63 -14.44 11.16 -0.60
N LEU A 64 -13.52 10.23 -0.83
CA LEU A 64 -12.15 10.33 -0.31
C LEU A 64 -11.41 11.50 -0.96
N ALA A 65 -11.57 11.68 -2.27
CA ALA A 65 -11.02 12.82 -2.99
C ALA A 65 -11.63 14.15 -2.50
N GLU A 66 -12.95 14.21 -2.29
CA GLU A 66 -13.62 15.39 -1.72
C GLU A 66 -13.14 15.69 -0.30
N ALA A 67 -13.04 14.68 0.57
CA ALA A 67 -12.53 14.85 1.93
C ALA A 67 -11.09 15.38 1.94
N CYS A 68 -10.25 14.90 1.01
CA CYS A 68 -8.89 15.40 0.80
C CYS A 68 -8.88 16.86 0.33
N ALA A 69 -9.66 17.18 -0.71
CA ALA A 69 -9.69 18.52 -1.32
C ALA A 69 -10.29 19.58 -0.38
N SER A 70 -11.25 19.18 0.46
CA SER A 70 -11.90 20.07 1.44
C SER A 70 -11.18 20.15 2.78
N ALA A 71 -10.14 19.33 3.00
CA ALA A 71 -9.47 19.17 4.29
C ALA A 71 -10.45 18.89 5.45
N THR A 72 -11.50 18.11 5.18
CA THR A 72 -12.54 17.79 6.17
C THR A 72 -12.12 16.59 7.01
N SER A 73 -12.34 16.66 8.32
CA SER A 73 -12.14 15.50 9.21
C SER A 73 -13.11 14.38 8.85
N ILE A 74 -12.57 13.18 8.65
CA ILE A 74 -13.35 11.94 8.49
C ILE A 74 -13.54 11.21 9.84
N GLY A 75 -13.11 11.83 10.94
CA GLY A 75 -13.40 11.37 12.30
C GLY A 75 -12.61 10.11 12.68
N LYS A 76 -13.35 9.09 13.15
CA LYS A 76 -12.78 7.79 13.54
C LYS A 76 -12.72 6.87 12.32
N VAL A 77 -11.56 6.29 12.07
CA VAL A 77 -11.35 5.28 11.03
C VAL A 77 -10.91 3.97 11.67
N GLU A 78 -11.53 2.87 11.28
CA GLU A 78 -11.15 1.53 11.74
C GLU A 78 -10.72 0.68 10.56
N ILE A 79 -9.46 0.23 10.57
CA ILE A 79 -8.86 -0.58 9.51
C ILE A 79 -8.68 -1.99 10.04
N ASN A 80 -9.32 -2.96 9.40
CA ASN A 80 -9.31 -4.35 9.81
C ASN A 80 -8.53 -5.19 8.80
N VAL A 81 -7.53 -5.92 9.27
CA VAL A 81 -6.72 -6.84 8.46
C VAL A 81 -7.07 -8.27 8.80
N PHE A 82 -7.36 -9.05 7.77
CA PHE A 82 -7.87 -10.40 7.88
C PHE A 82 -6.79 -11.44 7.63
N ARG A 83 -6.90 -12.56 8.35
CA ARG A 83 -6.20 -13.81 8.05
C ARG A 83 -7.22 -14.91 7.80
N THR A 84 -6.82 -15.90 7.02
CA THR A 84 -7.59 -17.14 6.89
C THR A 84 -7.49 -17.95 8.18
N VAL A 85 -8.62 -18.53 8.58
CA VAL A 85 -8.80 -19.48 9.68
C VAL A 85 -9.72 -20.61 9.22
N ASP A 86 -9.83 -21.68 9.98
CA ASP A 86 -10.64 -22.86 9.59
C ASP A 86 -12.12 -22.51 9.35
N THR A 87 -12.63 -21.49 10.04
CA THR A 87 -14.03 -21.02 9.91
C THR A 87 -14.22 -19.90 8.87
N GLY A 88 -13.19 -19.55 8.09
CA GLY A 88 -13.26 -18.50 7.07
C GLY A 88 -12.18 -17.43 7.25
N ALA A 89 -12.58 -16.17 7.42
CA ALA A 89 -11.69 -15.04 7.65
C ALA A 89 -11.90 -14.48 9.06
N ALA A 90 -10.82 -14.16 9.75
CA ALA A 90 -10.85 -13.49 11.04
C ALA A 90 -9.96 -12.24 11.00
N ALA A 91 -10.49 -11.11 11.47
CA ALA A 91 -9.67 -9.93 11.71
C ALA A 91 -8.68 -10.24 12.83
N TYR A 92 -7.39 -10.10 12.56
CA TYR A 92 -6.33 -10.36 13.55
C TYR A 92 -5.57 -9.10 13.94
N LEU A 93 -5.65 -8.06 13.13
CA LEU A 93 -5.01 -6.77 13.38
C LEU A 93 -5.99 -5.67 13.02
N THR A 94 -6.30 -4.82 13.99
CA THR A 94 -7.16 -3.65 13.80
C THR A 94 -6.40 -2.39 14.17
N TYR A 95 -6.40 -1.41 13.27
CA TYR A 95 -5.95 -0.06 13.52
C TYR A 95 -7.16 0.83 13.78
N VAL A 96 -7.15 1.59 14.86
CA VAL A 96 -8.18 2.60 15.14
C VAL A 96 -7.51 3.97 15.13
N LEU A 97 -7.85 4.77 14.14
CA LEU A 97 -7.39 6.15 13.97
C LEU A 97 -8.47 7.11 14.48
N THR A 98 -8.07 8.18 15.16
CA THR A 98 -9.00 9.24 15.58
C THR A 98 -8.51 10.62 15.16
N ASP A 99 -9.48 11.52 14.95
CA ASP A 99 -9.24 12.83 14.33
C ASP A 99 -8.48 12.69 13.01
N THR A 100 -9.06 11.89 12.12
CA THR A 100 -8.44 11.45 10.88
C THR A 100 -8.81 12.38 9.72
N TYR A 101 -7.85 12.64 8.84
CA TYR A 101 -8.01 13.41 7.61
C TYR A 101 -7.45 12.61 6.43
N VAL A 102 -8.02 12.79 5.25
CA VAL A 102 -7.39 12.32 4.01
C VAL A 102 -6.34 13.36 3.61
N SER A 103 -5.05 13.00 3.72
CA SER A 103 -3.94 13.93 3.47
C SER A 103 -3.47 13.89 2.01
N ARG A 104 -3.67 12.78 1.32
CA ARG A 104 -3.28 12.60 -0.08
C ARG A 104 -4.15 11.57 -0.77
N VAL A 105 -4.48 11.84 -2.02
CA VAL A 105 -5.09 10.89 -2.95
C VAL A 105 -4.26 10.89 -4.24
N GLU A 106 -3.75 9.72 -4.63
CA GLU A 106 -3.07 9.49 -5.90
C GLU A 106 -3.89 8.52 -6.73
N GLN A 107 -4.31 8.97 -7.91
CA GLN A 107 -5.14 8.19 -8.81
C GLN A 107 -4.41 8.04 -10.13
N GLU A 108 -4.30 6.82 -10.60
CA GLU A 108 -3.77 6.50 -11.92
C GLU A 108 -4.84 5.73 -12.68
N THR A 109 -5.14 6.20 -13.89
CA THR A 109 -5.97 5.48 -14.85
C THR A 109 -5.04 5.01 -15.95
N LEU A 110 -4.91 3.71 -16.09
CA LEU A 110 -4.19 3.09 -17.20
C LEU A 110 -5.22 2.74 -18.27
N ASP A 111 -5.04 3.28 -19.48
CA ASP A 111 -5.67 2.69 -20.65
C ASP A 111 -4.80 1.51 -21.13
N GLU A 112 -5.38 0.57 -21.88
CA GLU A 112 -4.62 -0.56 -22.46
C GLU A 112 -3.47 -0.12 -23.39
N GLN A 113 -3.36 1.19 -23.69
CA GLN A 113 -2.35 1.77 -24.58
C GLN A 113 -1.18 2.47 -23.85
N HIS A 114 -1.23 2.68 -22.53
CA HIS A 114 -0.17 3.36 -21.78
C HIS A 114 0.45 2.47 -20.71
N VAL A 115 1.58 1.87 -21.07
CA VAL A 115 2.55 1.22 -20.17
C VAL A 115 3.20 2.30 -19.27
N ALA A 116 2.50 2.77 -18.24
CA ALA A 116 2.99 3.85 -17.36
C ALA A 116 3.75 3.39 -16.10
N LEU A 117 4.09 2.09 -16.00
CA LEU A 117 5.09 1.60 -15.02
C LEU A 117 6.40 1.16 -15.69
N ARG A 118 6.89 1.95 -16.66
CA ARG A 118 8.31 1.90 -17.03
C ARG A 118 9.05 2.98 -16.23
N PRO A 119 10.05 2.66 -15.38
CA PRO A 119 10.97 3.68 -14.91
C PRO A 119 11.63 4.30 -16.15
N HIS A 120 11.46 5.63 -16.32
CA HIS A 120 12.08 6.51 -17.31
C HIS A 120 13.12 5.87 -18.25
N LEU A 121 12.67 5.13 -19.27
CA LEU A 121 13.56 4.50 -20.25
C LEU A 121 14.04 5.49 -21.32
N SER A 122 13.98 6.80 -21.05
CA SER A 122 14.41 7.86 -21.97
C SER A 122 15.92 8.09 -22.00
N GLU A 123 16.68 7.44 -21.11
CA GLU A 123 18.15 7.54 -21.10
C GLU A 123 18.89 6.28 -21.59
N MET A 124 18.20 5.15 -21.83
CA MET A 124 18.87 3.91 -22.27
C MET A 124 19.05 3.76 -23.79
N THR A 125 18.46 4.62 -24.62
CA THR A 125 18.57 4.54 -26.09
C THR A 125 19.37 5.68 -26.74
N ARG A 126 19.91 6.63 -25.97
CA ARG A 126 20.79 7.70 -26.50
C ARG A 126 22.26 7.29 -26.70
N GLY A 127 22.56 5.99 -26.72
CA GLY A 127 23.94 5.50 -26.85
C GLY A 127 24.17 4.32 -27.77
N LEU A 128 23.13 3.75 -28.39
CA LEU A 128 23.29 2.55 -29.24
C LEU A 128 23.17 2.93 -30.72
N PRO A 129 24.21 2.70 -31.55
CA PRO A 129 24.12 2.97 -32.97
C PRO A 129 23.12 2.00 -33.61
N LEU A 130 22.22 2.53 -34.45
CA LEU A 130 21.23 1.78 -35.21
C LEU A 130 21.93 0.73 -36.09
N PRO A 131 21.56 -0.57 -36.03
CA PRO A 131 22.22 -1.60 -36.82
C PRO A 131 21.72 -1.55 -38.27
N GLY A 132 22.60 -1.11 -39.16
CA GLY A 132 22.33 -1.01 -40.59
C GLY A 132 23.58 -0.70 -41.41
N ALA A 133 24.71 -1.34 -41.11
CA ALA A 133 25.84 -1.41 -42.04
C ALA A 133 26.70 -2.66 -41.73
N ALA A 134 27.07 -3.35 -42.80
CA ALA A 134 27.70 -4.67 -42.86
C ALA A 134 29.00 -4.86 -42.05
N GLY A 135 29.26 -6.11 -41.62
CA GLY A 135 30.64 -6.64 -41.58
C GLY A 135 31.03 -7.49 -40.36
N LEU A 136 31.32 -8.77 -40.64
CA LEU A 136 32.41 -9.61 -40.11
C LEU A 136 32.40 -10.16 -38.66
N THR A 137 32.65 -11.47 -38.58
CA THR A 137 32.89 -12.33 -37.40
C THR A 137 34.29 -12.13 -36.79
N THR A 138 34.48 -12.35 -35.48
CA THR A 138 35.31 -13.44 -34.89
C THR A 138 35.53 -13.36 -33.37
N ALA A 139 35.52 -14.56 -32.75
CA ALA A 139 36.30 -15.11 -31.63
C ALA A 139 36.61 -14.31 -30.32
N LEU A 140 36.20 -14.94 -29.20
CA LEU A 140 36.86 -14.99 -27.88
C LEU A 140 37.39 -13.66 -27.29
N GLY A 141 36.65 -13.06 -26.36
CA GLY A 141 37.17 -12.01 -25.47
C GLY A 141 36.10 -11.35 -24.60
N SER A 142 35.93 -11.82 -23.37
CA SER A 142 34.96 -11.39 -22.35
C SER A 142 35.07 -9.92 -21.91
N THR A 143 33.96 -9.31 -21.46
CA THR A 143 33.92 -8.62 -20.16
C THR A 143 32.61 -8.94 -19.41
N VAL A 144 32.74 -9.08 -18.09
CA VAL A 144 31.87 -9.80 -17.16
C VAL A 144 30.59 -9.04 -16.77
N SER A 145 29.99 -8.29 -17.69
CA SER A 145 28.88 -7.36 -17.35
C SER A 145 27.47 -7.87 -17.65
N GLU A 146 27.31 -8.90 -18.48
CA GLU A 146 25.96 -9.32 -18.95
C GLU A 146 25.37 -10.51 -18.18
N ALA A 147 26.21 -11.31 -17.49
CA ALA A 147 25.74 -12.50 -16.78
C ALA A 147 25.07 -12.19 -15.41
N LEU A 148 25.41 -11.04 -14.80
CA LEU A 148 24.81 -10.62 -13.51
C LEU A 148 23.49 -9.86 -13.69
N ALA A 149 23.25 -9.23 -14.84
CA ALA A 149 21.98 -8.57 -15.15
C ALA A 149 20.86 -9.56 -15.51
N SER A 150 21.20 -10.78 -15.95
CA SER A 150 20.21 -11.82 -16.30
C SER A 150 19.80 -12.74 -15.14
N SER A 151 20.41 -12.65 -13.96
CA SER A 151 20.26 -13.71 -12.93
C SER A 151 19.24 -13.42 -11.82
N ARG A 152 18.34 -12.42 -11.92
CA ARG A 152 17.33 -12.23 -10.86
C ARG A 152 15.97 -11.62 -11.23
N LEU A 153 15.62 -11.51 -12.51
CA LEU A 153 14.21 -11.41 -12.88
C LEU A 153 13.74 -12.76 -13.39
N MET A 154 13.14 -13.52 -12.50
CA MET A 154 12.20 -14.57 -12.87
C MET A 154 11.07 -13.87 -13.63
N VAL A 155 11.17 -13.82 -14.96
CA VAL A 155 10.11 -13.33 -15.83
C VAL A 155 8.94 -14.27 -15.62
N LEU A 156 7.93 -13.79 -14.89
CA LEU A 156 6.66 -14.49 -14.76
C LEU A 156 6.10 -14.72 -16.17
N PRO A 157 5.55 -15.90 -16.49
CA PRO A 157 5.00 -16.17 -17.80
C PRO A 157 3.92 -15.13 -18.13
N LEU A 158 4.05 -14.53 -19.31
CA LEU A 158 3.18 -13.47 -19.82
C LEU A 158 1.87 -14.06 -20.37
N GLU A 159 1.17 -14.85 -19.56
CA GLU A 159 -0.17 -15.41 -19.85
C GLU A 159 -1.10 -15.25 -18.64
N GLN A 160 -1.20 -14.02 -18.15
CA GLN A 160 -2.27 -13.61 -17.22
C GLN A 160 -2.61 -12.12 -17.42
N THR A 161 -2.77 -11.70 -18.68
CA THR A 161 -3.07 -10.29 -19.04
C THR A 161 -4.56 -9.97 -19.06
N ASP A 162 -5.44 -10.96 -18.95
CA ASP A 162 -6.86 -10.75 -19.31
C ASP A 162 -7.79 -10.63 -18.09
N ALA A 163 -7.26 -10.68 -16.87
CA ALA A 163 -8.05 -10.65 -15.63
C ALA A 163 -8.00 -9.30 -14.87
N PHE A 164 -7.17 -8.34 -15.31
CA PHE A 164 -6.94 -7.08 -14.59
C PHE A 164 -6.93 -5.84 -15.50
N SER A 165 -7.38 -5.95 -16.76
CA SER A 165 -7.16 -4.92 -17.78
C SER A 165 -7.94 -3.60 -17.59
N ASN A 166 -8.80 -3.52 -16.57
CA ASN A 166 -9.72 -2.39 -16.36
C ASN A 166 -9.94 -1.99 -14.89
N LEU A 167 -9.14 -2.51 -13.94
CA LEU A 167 -9.27 -2.13 -12.54
C LEU A 167 -8.33 -0.98 -12.20
N GLU A 168 -8.89 0.22 -12.10
CA GLU A 168 -8.15 1.42 -11.70
C GLU A 168 -7.74 1.33 -10.22
N VAL A 169 -6.45 1.58 -9.94
CA VAL A 169 -5.89 1.57 -8.58
C VAL A 169 -5.69 3.02 -8.12
N GLU A 170 -5.91 3.25 -6.83
CA GLU A 170 -5.58 4.51 -6.18
C GLU A 170 -4.86 4.29 -4.85
N ARG A 171 -4.06 5.29 -4.46
CA ARG A 171 -3.42 5.37 -3.14
C ARG A 171 -4.07 6.48 -2.34
N VAL A 172 -4.40 6.19 -1.09
CA VAL A 172 -5.01 7.15 -0.18
C VAL A 172 -4.18 7.19 1.10
N SER A 173 -3.69 8.36 1.46
CA SER A 173 -2.97 8.59 2.71
C SER A 173 -3.90 9.20 3.76
N LEU A 174 -3.86 8.63 4.96
CA LEU A 174 -4.64 9.05 6.11
C LEU A 174 -3.71 9.63 7.16
N ASN A 175 -3.91 10.91 7.47
CA ASN A 175 -3.29 11.56 8.63
C ASN A 175 -4.23 11.49 9.83
N PHE A 176 -3.70 11.40 11.04
CA PHE A 176 -4.49 11.17 12.25
C PHE A 176 -3.78 11.72 13.48
N ASN A 177 -4.53 11.96 14.55
CA ASN A 177 -3.97 12.45 15.80
C ASN A 177 -3.59 11.32 16.76
N THR A 178 -4.42 10.27 16.82
CA THR A 178 -4.13 9.11 17.66
C THR A 178 -4.38 7.81 16.93
N ILE A 179 -3.65 6.78 17.33
CA ILE A 179 -3.73 5.44 16.77
C ILE A 179 -3.77 4.42 17.89
N THR A 180 -4.57 3.38 17.71
CA THR A 180 -4.57 2.18 18.54
C THR A 180 -4.35 0.97 17.64
N TRP A 181 -3.36 0.14 17.98
CA TRP A 181 -3.14 -1.17 17.38
C TRP A 181 -3.74 -2.23 18.28
N ASN A 182 -4.58 -3.08 17.71
CA ASN A 182 -5.22 -4.18 18.40
C ASN A 182 -4.89 -5.49 17.66
N TYR A 183 -4.03 -6.30 18.25
CA TYR A 183 -3.60 -7.58 17.69
C TYR A 183 -4.23 -8.75 18.46
N ILE A 184 -4.97 -9.59 17.75
CA ILE A 184 -5.53 -10.83 18.30
C ILE A 184 -4.54 -11.96 18.06
N ALA A 185 -4.01 -12.52 19.14
CA ALA A 185 -3.13 -13.68 19.09
C ALA A 185 -3.96 -14.95 18.82
N PHE A 186 -3.39 -15.88 18.05
CA PHE A 186 -4.02 -17.16 17.74
C PHE A 186 -3.16 -18.32 18.23
N VAL A 187 -3.78 -19.28 18.89
CA VAL A 187 -3.20 -20.57 19.27
C VAL A 187 -4.12 -21.66 18.73
N ASP A 188 -3.57 -22.62 18.00
CA ASP A 188 -4.31 -23.71 17.35
C ASP A 188 -5.53 -23.23 16.53
N GLY A 189 -5.33 -22.18 15.74
CA GLY A 189 -6.36 -21.60 14.87
C GLY A 189 -7.45 -20.79 15.60
N LYS A 190 -7.41 -20.70 16.93
CA LYS A 190 -8.39 -19.98 17.75
C LYS A 190 -7.82 -18.71 18.37
N PRO A 191 -8.62 -17.63 18.50
CA PRO A 191 -8.23 -16.46 19.28
C PRO A 191 -7.88 -16.85 20.72
N ALA A 192 -6.70 -16.44 21.16
CA ALA A 192 -6.12 -16.87 22.45
C ALA A 192 -5.61 -15.70 23.30
N GLY A 193 -5.69 -14.47 22.80
CA GLY A 193 -5.31 -13.28 23.54
C GLY A 193 -5.50 -12.02 22.72
N ASN A 194 -5.50 -10.88 23.41
CA ASN A 194 -5.54 -9.58 22.80
C ASN A 194 -4.37 -8.72 23.29
N VAL A 195 -3.63 -8.13 22.36
CA VAL A 195 -2.57 -7.16 22.62
C VAL A 195 -3.02 -5.84 22.04
N GLN A 196 -3.42 -4.93 22.91
CA GLN A 196 -3.81 -3.58 22.54
C GLN A 196 -2.78 -2.58 23.03
N GLN A 197 -2.36 -1.68 22.15
CA GLN A 197 -1.47 -0.55 22.45
C GLN A 197 -1.93 0.67 21.66
N GLY A 198 -1.66 1.86 22.16
CA GLY A 198 -2.03 3.08 21.45
C GLY A 198 -1.06 4.22 21.72
N PHE A 199 -1.07 5.20 20.82
CA PHE A 199 -0.21 6.36 20.88
C PHE A 199 -0.92 7.63 20.42
N ASN A 200 -0.65 8.73 21.11
CA ASN A 200 -1.11 10.06 20.77
C ASN A 200 0.04 10.86 20.16
N LEU A 201 -0.11 11.26 18.90
CA LEU A 201 0.91 11.98 18.14
C LEU A 201 1.03 13.44 18.56
N ALA A 202 -0.06 14.10 18.98
CA ALA A 202 -0.01 15.47 19.47
C ALA A 202 0.70 15.58 20.82
N THR A 203 0.45 14.66 21.75
CA THR A 203 1.06 14.69 23.09
C THR A 203 2.36 13.90 23.19
N HIS A 204 2.68 13.07 22.19
CA HIS A 204 3.79 12.12 22.21
C HIS A 204 3.77 11.18 23.44
N THR A 205 2.59 10.66 23.78
CA THR A 205 2.40 9.75 24.91
C THR A 205 1.63 8.50 24.49
N PRO A 206 1.84 7.36 25.17
CA PRO A 206 0.92 6.22 25.07
C PRO A 206 -0.52 6.64 25.43
N LEU A 207 -1.50 5.94 24.83
CA LEU A 207 -2.93 6.07 25.16
C LEU A 207 -3.32 5.24 26.39
#